data_AF-G4CVR4-F1
#
_entry.id   AF-G4CVR4-F1
#
_cell.length_a   1.000
_cell.length_b   1.000
_cell.length_c   1.000
_cell.angle_alpha   90.00
_cell.angle_beta   90.00
_cell.angle_gamma   90.00
#
_symmetry.space_group_name_H-M   'P 1'
#
loop_
_entity.id
_entity.type
_entity.pdbx_description
1 polymer ?
#
loop_
_entity_poly.entity_id
_entity_poly.type
_entity_poly.pdbx_seq_one_letter_code
_entity_poly.pdbx_strand_id
1 'polypeptide(L)'
;MVVILPFGWNKFMSHALAGGLSERFGAFRPRLGSMAEEQNTDPTAEIEEQDHGVHLPPDPAIRKLAKRGRGEFMSVVKEHPSSTLCWALLAEGSLLCGTDAADVAAYAYARTGRDLGLEQLRDAGWDGDGVVDWGYLPNQGVFRCLHALAMAAERLGFGDESDDADTLLRELSDEAWRALRGDEVPTDGAIDVEVGEDESDGDQENDHQE
;
A
#
# COMPACT_ATOMS: atom_id res chain seq x y z
N MET A 1 -1.57 -29.05 0.51
CA MET A 1 -0.43 -28.18 0.83
C MET A 1 -0.95 -26.75 0.76
N VAL A 2 -1.22 -26.16 1.92
CA VAL A 2 -1.88 -24.86 2.07
C VAL A 2 -0.80 -23.79 1.97
N VAL A 3 -0.88 -22.93 0.95
CA VAL A 3 0.00 -21.77 0.81
C VAL A 3 -0.70 -20.59 1.47
N ILE A 4 -0.10 -20.12 2.57
CA ILE A 4 -0.48 -18.96 3.36
C ILE A 4 -0.21 -17.71 2.50
N LEU A 5 -1.23 -16.89 2.29
CA LEU A 5 -1.10 -15.58 1.64
C LEU A 5 -0.40 -14.61 2.60
N PRO A 6 0.60 -13.82 2.18
CA PRO A 6 1.10 -12.74 3.01
C PRO A 6 0.03 -11.65 3.14
N PHE A 7 -0.16 -11.24 4.39
CA PHE A 7 -1.01 -10.18 4.88
C PHE A 7 -0.72 -8.86 4.14
N GLY A 8 -1.75 -8.21 3.59
CA GLY A 8 -1.61 -6.86 3.02
C GLY A 8 -2.83 -6.37 2.25
N TRP A 9 -3.67 -7.28 1.75
CA TRP A 9 -4.82 -6.88 0.93
C TRP A 9 -5.98 -6.25 1.72
N ASN A 10 -6.15 -6.62 3.01
CA ASN A 10 -7.34 -6.23 3.78
C ASN A 10 -7.31 -4.81 4.36
N LYS A 11 -6.15 -4.16 4.49
CA LYS A 11 -6.05 -2.85 5.17
C LYS A 11 -6.35 -1.66 4.25
N PHE A 12 -6.32 -1.84 2.93
CA PHE A 12 -6.43 -0.74 1.95
C PHE A 12 -7.86 -0.33 1.56
N MET A 13 -8.92 -1.06 1.98
CA MET A 13 -10.31 -0.71 1.63
C MET A 13 -11.09 0.05 2.72
N SER A 14 -10.59 0.18 3.96
CA SER A 14 -11.40 0.74 5.06
C SER A 14 -11.44 2.28 5.13
N HIS A 15 -10.59 3.03 4.42
CA HIS A 15 -10.54 4.50 4.57
C HIS A 15 -11.20 5.32 3.45
N ALA A 16 -11.81 4.70 2.44
CA ALA A 16 -12.30 5.43 1.26
C ALA A 16 -13.79 5.84 1.29
N LEU A 17 -14.55 5.61 2.38
CA LEU A 17 -16.00 5.90 2.41
C LEU A 17 -16.52 6.40 3.77
N ALA A 18 -16.01 7.53 4.27
CA ALA A 18 -16.67 8.24 5.37
C ALA A 18 -16.42 9.75 5.30
N GLY A 19 -17.36 10.48 4.72
CA GLY A 19 -17.32 11.95 4.68
C GLY A 19 -18.57 12.55 4.02
N GLY A 20 -19.75 12.22 4.54
CA GLY A 20 -21.04 12.74 4.05
C GLY A 20 -21.79 13.52 5.14
N LEU A 21 -22.17 14.76 4.78
CA LEU A 21 -23.20 15.68 5.30
C LEU A 21 -23.69 15.58 6.77
N SER A 22 -23.71 16.74 7.44
CA SER A 22 -24.80 17.11 8.35
C SER A 22 -24.89 18.63 8.56
N GLU A 23 -25.93 19.26 8.01
CA GLU A 23 -26.52 20.50 8.56
C GLU A 23 -27.53 20.13 9.66
N ARG A 24 -27.63 20.93 10.74
CA ARG A 24 -28.86 21.64 11.19
C ARG A 24 -28.76 22.20 12.63
N PHE A 25 -29.03 23.51 12.69
CA PHE A 25 -29.70 24.35 13.71
C PHE A 25 -29.31 24.34 15.20
N GLY A 26 -28.95 25.55 15.66
CA GLY A 26 -29.19 26.04 17.02
C GLY A 26 -28.96 27.55 17.09
N ALA A 27 -30.02 28.34 17.30
CA ALA A 27 -29.96 29.79 17.47
C ALA A 27 -30.12 30.17 18.95
N PHE A 28 -29.17 30.94 19.52
CA PHE A 28 -29.40 31.78 20.71
C PHE A 28 -28.29 32.84 20.86
N ARG A 29 -28.66 34.11 21.10
CA ARG A 29 -27.80 35.29 21.40
C ARG A 29 -28.27 35.88 22.75
N PRO A 30 -27.61 36.88 23.37
CA PRO A 30 -26.18 37.11 23.67
C PRO A 30 -25.97 37.55 25.16
N ARG A 31 -24.73 37.77 25.63
CA ARG A 31 -24.44 38.78 26.69
C ARG A 31 -23.00 39.29 26.65
N LEU A 32 -22.85 40.61 26.58
CA LEU A 32 -21.58 41.35 26.64
C LEU A 32 -20.86 41.17 27.99
N GLY A 33 -19.53 41.04 27.95
CA GLY A 33 -18.66 41.22 29.12
C GLY A 33 -17.17 41.05 28.82
N SER A 34 -16.47 42.20 28.77
CA SER A 34 -15.05 42.42 29.12
C SER A 34 -13.94 41.89 28.21
N MET A 35 -13.07 42.84 27.81
CA MET A 35 -11.83 42.66 27.08
C MET A 35 -10.89 41.65 27.76
N ALA A 36 -10.59 40.57 27.06
CA ALA A 36 -9.32 39.86 27.17
C ALA A 36 -8.64 39.98 25.82
N GLU A 37 -7.35 40.30 25.85
CA GLU A 37 -6.47 40.43 24.71
C GLU A 37 -6.33 39.05 24.06
N GLU A 38 -7.22 38.74 23.11
CA GLU A 38 -7.16 37.56 22.27
C GLU A 38 -5.91 37.67 21.39
N GLN A 39 -4.94 36.80 21.66
CA GLN A 39 -3.93 36.43 20.67
C GLN A 39 -4.68 35.88 19.46
N ASN A 40 -4.95 36.75 18.50
CA ASN A 40 -5.52 36.41 17.21
C ASN A 40 -4.43 35.70 16.39
N THR A 41 -4.13 34.45 16.76
CA THR A 41 -3.49 33.51 15.86
C THR A 41 -4.56 33.10 14.88
N ASP A 42 -4.50 33.69 13.68
CA ASP A 42 -5.34 33.35 12.56
C ASP A 42 -5.43 31.81 12.40
N PRO A 43 -6.62 31.18 12.49
CA PRO A 43 -6.76 29.73 12.38
C PRO A 43 -6.63 29.23 10.95
N THR A 44 -6.42 30.12 9.97
CA THR A 44 -5.72 29.76 8.72
C THR A 44 -4.23 29.55 9.00
N ALA A 45 -3.95 28.66 9.96
CA ALA A 45 -2.73 27.88 9.93
C ALA A 45 -2.67 27.28 8.54
N GLU A 46 -1.62 27.67 7.82
CA GLU A 46 -1.20 27.15 6.55
C GLU A 46 -1.56 25.66 6.50
N ILE A 47 -2.59 25.31 5.72
CA ILE A 47 -2.64 23.96 5.17
C ILE A 47 -1.41 23.97 4.27
N GLU A 48 -0.27 23.55 4.82
CA GLU A 48 0.91 23.25 4.04
C GLU A 48 0.38 22.44 2.87
N GLU A 49 0.48 23.02 1.68
CA GLU A 49 0.12 22.40 0.42
C GLU A 49 1.04 21.19 0.34
N GLN A 50 0.58 20.05 0.87
CA GLN A 50 1.36 18.84 0.93
C GLN A 50 1.71 18.54 -0.53
N ASP A 51 3.00 18.54 -0.83
CA ASP A 51 3.51 18.22 -2.15
C ASP A 51 3.16 16.75 -2.43
N HIS A 52 1.95 16.55 -2.97
CA HIS A 52 1.41 15.24 -3.28
C HIS A 52 2.19 14.75 -4.50
N GLY A 53 3.14 13.84 -4.25
CA GLY A 53 4.03 13.31 -5.29
C GLY A 53 3.30 12.82 -6.55
N VAL A 54 4.05 12.58 -7.63
CA VAL A 54 3.49 12.31 -8.97
C VAL A 54 2.44 11.18 -8.96
N HIS A 55 1.31 11.40 -9.63
CA HIS A 55 0.21 10.43 -9.75
C HIS A 55 0.04 9.94 -11.19
N LEU A 56 0.14 8.63 -11.39
CA LEU A 56 -0.15 8.01 -12.68
C LEU A 56 -1.65 8.09 -13.07
N PRO A 57 -1.97 8.02 -14.37
CA PRO A 57 -3.36 7.86 -14.79
C PRO A 57 -3.96 6.55 -14.24
N PRO A 58 -5.29 6.46 -14.07
CA PRO A 58 -5.94 5.25 -13.58
C PRO A 58 -5.64 4.04 -14.48
N ASP A 59 -5.17 2.94 -13.88
CA ASP A 59 -4.91 1.69 -14.59
C ASP A 59 -6.18 0.81 -14.66
N PRO A 60 -6.78 0.59 -15.85
CA PRO A 60 -7.97 -0.23 -16.00
C PRO A 60 -7.75 -1.70 -15.62
N ALA A 61 -6.50 -2.21 -15.64
CA ALA A 61 -6.18 -3.57 -15.27
C ALA A 61 -6.48 -3.85 -13.79
N ILE A 62 -6.29 -2.87 -12.90
CA ILE A 62 -6.53 -3.00 -11.45
C ILE A 62 -7.95 -3.51 -11.18
N ARG A 63 -8.96 -2.87 -11.78
CA ARG A 63 -10.36 -3.27 -11.61
C ARG A 63 -10.64 -4.65 -12.21
N LYS A 64 -9.97 -5.01 -13.31
CA LYS A 64 -10.14 -6.31 -13.97
C LYS A 64 -9.52 -7.43 -13.13
N LEU A 65 -8.34 -7.21 -12.57
CA LEU A 65 -7.66 -8.12 -11.64
C LEU A 65 -8.55 -8.40 -10.42
N ALA A 66 -9.07 -7.35 -9.79
CA ALA A 66 -9.95 -7.47 -8.63
C ALA A 66 -11.24 -8.27 -8.95
N LYS A 67 -11.83 -8.04 -10.14
CA LYS A 67 -13.09 -8.69 -10.54
C LYS A 67 -12.91 -10.15 -10.99
N ARG A 68 -11.88 -10.45 -11.78
CA ARG A 68 -11.71 -11.76 -12.44
C ARG A 68 -10.87 -12.73 -11.59
N GLY A 69 -10.02 -12.22 -10.70
CA GLY A 69 -9.21 -13.02 -9.80
C GLY A 69 -8.11 -13.82 -10.49
N ARG A 70 -7.49 -14.74 -9.73
CA ARG A 70 -6.26 -15.46 -10.11
C ARG A 70 -6.41 -16.36 -11.34
N GLY A 71 -7.57 -17.00 -11.53
CA GLY A 71 -7.78 -17.96 -12.63
C GLY A 71 -7.72 -17.33 -14.02
N GLU A 72 -7.98 -16.02 -14.12
CA GLU A 72 -7.99 -15.25 -15.36
C GLU A 72 -6.82 -14.26 -15.46
N PHE A 73 -5.87 -14.33 -14.51
CA PHE A 73 -4.77 -13.38 -14.38
C PHE A 73 -4.01 -13.19 -15.70
N MET A 74 -3.60 -14.29 -16.33
CA MET A 74 -2.88 -14.24 -17.61
C MET A 74 -3.72 -13.65 -18.75
N SER A 75 -5.05 -13.76 -18.72
CA SER A 75 -5.90 -13.07 -19.69
C SER A 75 -5.87 -11.56 -19.47
N VAL A 76 -5.92 -11.11 -18.22
CA VAL A 76 -5.84 -9.69 -17.87
C VAL A 76 -4.49 -9.09 -18.26
N VAL A 77 -3.38 -9.78 -18.01
CA VAL A 77 -2.04 -9.34 -18.45
C VAL A 77 -2.02 -9.12 -19.97
N LYS A 78 -2.55 -10.08 -20.76
CA LYS A 78 -2.57 -9.98 -22.23
C LYS A 78 -3.48 -8.85 -22.73
N GLU A 79 -4.58 -8.59 -22.04
CA GLU A 79 -5.50 -7.48 -22.36
C GLU A 79 -4.90 -6.11 -22.00
N HIS A 80 -4.00 -6.08 -21.02
CA HIS A 80 -3.43 -4.84 -20.46
C HIS A 80 -1.90 -4.90 -20.36
N PRO A 81 -1.17 -5.03 -21.48
CA PRO A 81 0.29 -5.13 -21.47
C PRO A 81 0.98 -3.83 -21.02
N SER A 82 0.28 -2.70 -21.02
CA SER A 82 0.76 -1.41 -20.50
C SER A 82 0.59 -1.25 -18.98
N SER A 83 0.01 -2.23 -18.28
CA SER A 83 -0.17 -2.18 -16.83
C SER A 83 1.13 -2.56 -16.12
N THR A 84 1.78 -1.59 -15.48
CA THR A 84 2.96 -1.84 -14.65
C THR A 84 2.65 -2.80 -13.50
N LEU A 85 1.45 -2.71 -12.91
CA LEU A 85 1.05 -3.62 -11.84
C LEU A 85 0.96 -5.08 -12.31
N CYS A 86 0.47 -5.34 -13.53
CA CYS A 86 0.45 -6.69 -14.11
C CYS A 86 1.86 -7.29 -14.18
N TRP A 87 2.86 -6.50 -14.59
CA TRP A 87 4.26 -6.94 -14.64
C TRP A 87 4.85 -7.16 -13.24
N ALA A 88 4.53 -6.30 -12.28
CA ALA A 88 4.95 -6.47 -10.88
C ALA A 88 4.43 -7.80 -10.31
N LEU A 89 3.13 -8.09 -10.49
CA LEU A 89 2.51 -9.32 -10.00
C LEU A 89 3.06 -10.58 -10.66
N LEU A 90 3.43 -10.51 -11.95
CA LEU A 90 4.14 -11.58 -12.64
C LEU A 90 5.52 -11.82 -12.01
N ALA A 91 6.28 -10.74 -11.77
CA ALA A 91 7.63 -10.83 -11.21
C ALA A 91 7.61 -11.43 -9.79
N GLU A 92 6.75 -10.93 -8.92
CA GLU A 92 6.58 -11.45 -7.57
C GLU A 92 6.12 -12.90 -7.55
N GLY A 93 5.14 -13.25 -8.40
CA GLY A 93 4.68 -14.62 -8.56
C GLY A 93 5.81 -15.57 -8.97
N SER A 94 6.69 -15.12 -9.87
CA SER A 94 7.89 -15.86 -10.27
C SER A 94 8.91 -15.98 -9.14
N LEU A 95 9.20 -14.92 -8.37
CA LEU A 95 10.12 -14.97 -7.23
C LEU A 95 9.68 -16.00 -6.17
N LEU A 96 8.37 -16.16 -5.97
CA LEU A 96 7.80 -17.11 -5.01
C LEU A 96 7.99 -18.59 -5.43
N CYS A 97 8.28 -18.87 -6.70
CA CYS A 97 8.52 -20.23 -7.16
C CYS A 97 9.88 -20.78 -6.69
N GLY A 98 10.88 -19.92 -6.46
CA GLY A 98 12.18 -20.31 -5.92
C GLY A 98 12.99 -21.29 -6.79
N THR A 99 12.94 -21.15 -8.10
CA THR A 99 13.75 -21.94 -9.05
C THR A 99 14.53 -21.00 -9.96
N ASP A 100 15.69 -21.43 -10.46
CA ASP A 100 16.54 -20.62 -11.34
C ASP A 100 15.78 -20.08 -12.57
N ALA A 101 14.95 -20.92 -13.20
CA ALA A 101 14.13 -20.51 -14.33
C ALA A 101 13.09 -19.45 -13.94
N ALA A 102 12.57 -19.51 -12.72
CA ALA A 102 11.63 -18.54 -12.20
C ALA A 102 12.33 -17.23 -11.78
N ASP A 103 13.58 -17.27 -11.30
CA ASP A 103 14.36 -16.07 -11.02
C ASP A 103 14.68 -15.30 -12.32
N VAL A 104 15.04 -16.01 -13.40
CA VAL A 104 15.20 -15.40 -14.73
C VAL A 104 13.88 -14.78 -15.22
N ALA A 105 12.75 -15.46 -15.04
CA ALA A 105 11.45 -14.93 -15.43
C ALA A 105 11.08 -13.70 -14.59
N ALA A 106 11.30 -13.74 -13.27
CA ALA A 106 11.05 -12.62 -12.37
C ALA A 106 11.83 -11.38 -12.79
N TYR A 107 13.13 -11.53 -13.06
CA TYR A 107 13.98 -10.45 -13.54
C TYR A 107 13.45 -9.84 -14.85
N ALA A 108 13.08 -10.67 -15.82
CA ALA A 108 12.54 -10.19 -17.09
C ALA A 108 11.21 -9.43 -16.92
N TYR A 109 10.31 -9.92 -16.07
CA TYR A 109 9.04 -9.26 -15.78
C TYR A 109 9.24 -7.94 -15.02
N ALA A 110 10.09 -7.95 -14.00
CA ALA A 110 10.38 -6.79 -13.17
C ALA A 110 11.04 -5.67 -14.00
N ARG A 111 12.03 -6.01 -14.82
CA ARG A 111 12.70 -5.05 -15.70
C ARG A 111 11.75 -4.42 -16.71
N THR A 112 10.89 -5.25 -17.33
CA THR A 112 9.84 -4.76 -18.26
C THR A 112 8.91 -3.77 -17.56
N GLY A 113 8.39 -4.12 -16.38
CA GLY A 113 7.51 -3.23 -15.63
C GLY A 113 8.22 -1.98 -15.12
N ARG A 114 9.48 -2.08 -14.67
CA ARG A 114 10.30 -0.93 -14.26
C ARG A 114 10.42 0.08 -15.40
N ASP A 115 10.86 -0.36 -16.58
CA ASP A 115 11.10 0.53 -17.71
C ASP A 115 9.80 1.24 -18.14
N LEU A 116 8.72 0.47 -18.28
CA LEU A 116 7.39 0.96 -18.61
C LEU A 116 6.80 1.90 -17.54
N GLY A 117 7.05 1.62 -16.27
CA GLY A 117 6.58 2.42 -15.15
C GLY A 117 7.29 3.76 -15.06
N LEU A 118 8.62 3.78 -15.24
CA LEU A 118 9.40 5.02 -15.28
C LEU A 118 9.06 5.87 -16.50
N GLU A 119 8.75 5.26 -17.65
CA GLU A 119 8.23 5.99 -18.81
C GLU A 119 6.89 6.66 -18.49
N GLN A 120 5.94 5.93 -17.89
CA GLN A 120 4.64 6.50 -17.49
C GLN A 120 4.76 7.62 -16.45
N LEU A 121 5.71 7.52 -15.51
CA LEU A 121 5.96 8.58 -14.55
C LEU A 121 6.48 9.85 -15.25
N ARG A 122 7.41 9.70 -16.22
CA ARG A 122 7.89 10.83 -17.03
C ARG A 122 6.76 11.50 -17.80
N ASP A 123 5.88 10.71 -18.41
CA ASP A 123 4.70 11.23 -19.10
C ASP A 123 3.71 11.93 -18.15
N ALA A 124 3.71 11.56 -16.86
CA ALA A 124 2.93 12.18 -15.80
C ALA A 124 3.63 13.39 -15.13
N GLY A 125 4.81 13.79 -15.62
CA GLY A 125 5.54 14.96 -15.14
C GLY A 125 6.64 14.69 -14.11
N TRP A 126 7.09 13.44 -13.96
CA TRP A 126 8.27 13.12 -13.16
C TRP A 126 9.55 13.34 -13.97
N ASP A 127 10.39 14.28 -13.56
CA ASP A 127 11.59 14.69 -14.32
C ASP A 127 12.86 13.91 -13.97
N GLY A 128 12.73 12.82 -13.19
CA GLY A 128 13.85 12.01 -12.72
C GLY A 128 14.28 12.32 -11.29
N ASP A 129 13.81 13.44 -10.76
CA ASP A 129 13.89 13.84 -9.36
C ASP A 129 12.46 14.09 -8.81
N GLY A 130 12.29 13.94 -7.50
CA GLY A 130 11.00 14.16 -6.83
C GLY A 130 10.29 12.89 -6.38
N VAL A 131 9.39 13.08 -5.41
CA VAL A 131 8.68 12.01 -4.70
C VAL A 131 7.52 11.49 -5.54
N VAL A 132 7.32 10.17 -5.51
CA VAL A 132 6.13 9.51 -6.07
C VAL A 132 5.26 9.06 -4.90
N ASP A 133 3.96 9.37 -4.97
CA ASP A 133 3.04 9.03 -3.88
C ASP A 133 2.85 7.50 -3.76
N TRP A 134 3.30 6.94 -2.64
CA TRP A 134 3.11 5.53 -2.30
C TRP A 134 1.64 5.20 -2.01
N GLY A 135 0.88 6.11 -1.39
CA GLY A 135 -0.53 5.89 -1.07
C GLY A 135 -1.44 5.76 -2.30
N TYR A 136 -0.97 6.23 -3.46
CA TYR A 136 -1.75 6.22 -4.68
C TYR A 136 -1.66 4.90 -5.45
N LEU A 137 -2.81 4.20 -5.55
CA LEU A 137 -2.88 2.81 -6.01
C LEU A 137 -2.29 2.57 -7.43
N PRO A 138 -2.52 3.42 -8.45
CA PRO A 138 -1.87 3.24 -9.76
C PRO A 138 -0.33 3.27 -9.73
N ASN A 139 0.29 3.97 -8.78
CA ASN A 139 1.76 4.02 -8.66
C ASN A 139 2.36 2.72 -8.13
N GLN A 140 1.56 1.88 -7.46
CA GLN A 140 2.02 0.66 -6.77
C GLN A 140 2.81 -0.28 -7.68
N GLY A 141 2.47 -0.36 -8.97
CA GLY A 141 3.20 -1.20 -9.91
C GLY A 141 4.68 -0.84 -10.00
N VAL A 142 5.02 0.45 -9.99
CA VAL A 142 6.41 0.93 -10.16
C VAL A 142 7.29 0.45 -9.01
N PHE A 143 6.87 0.74 -7.78
CA PHE A 143 7.61 0.37 -6.57
C PHE A 143 7.79 -1.14 -6.44
N ARG A 144 6.72 -1.90 -6.75
CA ARG A 144 6.75 -3.37 -6.69
C ARG A 144 7.66 -3.97 -7.76
N CYS A 145 7.69 -3.39 -8.97
CA CYS A 145 8.66 -3.79 -10.00
C CYS A 145 10.10 -3.51 -9.57
N LEU A 146 10.38 -2.35 -8.96
CA LEU A 146 11.73 -2.03 -8.48
C LEU A 146 12.17 -2.99 -7.38
N HIS A 147 11.31 -3.26 -6.39
CA HIS A 147 11.61 -4.22 -5.34
C HIS A 147 11.82 -5.64 -5.92
N ALA A 148 10.95 -6.10 -6.81
CA ALA A 148 11.10 -7.40 -7.45
C ALA A 148 12.37 -7.47 -8.33
N LEU A 149 12.75 -6.37 -8.98
CA LEU A 149 13.97 -6.27 -9.76
C LEU A 149 15.20 -6.41 -8.89
N ALA A 150 15.26 -5.68 -7.76
CA ALA A 150 16.36 -5.80 -6.81
C ALA A 150 16.52 -7.26 -6.32
N MET A 151 15.42 -7.87 -5.88
CA MET A 151 15.42 -9.26 -5.41
C MET A 151 15.85 -10.26 -6.51
N ALA A 152 15.35 -10.11 -7.73
CA ALA A 152 15.68 -11.02 -8.83
C ALA A 152 17.12 -10.83 -9.34
N ALA A 153 17.59 -9.58 -9.42
CA ALA A 153 18.96 -9.24 -9.81
C ALA A 153 19.97 -9.84 -8.83
N GLU A 154 19.72 -9.71 -7.52
CA GLU A 154 20.52 -10.34 -6.46
C GLU A 154 20.65 -11.86 -6.66
N ARG A 155 19.52 -12.56 -6.87
CA ARG A 155 19.50 -14.01 -7.09
C ARG A 155 20.26 -14.46 -8.33
N LEU A 156 20.32 -13.61 -9.35
CA LEU A 156 21.05 -13.87 -10.60
C LEU A 156 22.53 -13.44 -10.53
N GLY A 157 22.97 -12.82 -9.42
CA GLY A 157 24.34 -12.33 -9.25
C GLY A 157 24.62 -10.98 -9.94
N PHE A 158 23.58 -10.19 -10.23
CA PHE A 158 23.69 -8.84 -10.77
C PHE A 158 23.62 -7.79 -9.63
N GLY A 159 24.65 -7.77 -8.78
CA GLY A 159 24.71 -6.91 -7.58
C GLY A 159 24.52 -5.42 -7.87
N ASP A 160 25.23 -4.86 -8.87
CA ASP A 160 25.10 -3.44 -9.21
C ASP A 160 23.66 -3.04 -9.58
N GLU A 161 22.94 -3.87 -10.37
CA GLU A 161 21.54 -3.60 -10.72
C GLU A 161 20.61 -3.80 -9.51
N SER A 162 20.94 -4.73 -8.61
CA SER A 162 20.22 -4.91 -7.36
C SER A 162 20.27 -3.64 -6.50
N ASP A 163 21.48 -3.11 -6.32
CA ASP A 163 21.74 -1.89 -5.55
C ASP A 163 21.12 -0.65 -6.21
N ASP A 164 21.22 -0.53 -7.53
CA ASP A 164 20.61 0.57 -8.29
C ASP A 164 19.08 0.57 -8.19
N ALA A 165 18.45 -0.60 -8.34
CA ALA A 165 17.00 -0.73 -8.24
C ALA A 165 16.50 -0.43 -6.83
N ASP A 166 17.24 -0.84 -5.80
CA ASP A 166 16.91 -0.55 -4.41
C ASP A 166 17.09 0.93 -4.05
N THR A 167 18.19 1.53 -4.51
CA THR A 167 18.48 2.95 -4.33
C THR A 167 17.37 3.78 -4.96
N LEU A 168 17.00 3.48 -6.20
CA LEU A 168 15.91 4.17 -6.88
C LEU A 168 14.57 3.99 -6.18
N LEU A 169 14.26 2.79 -5.68
CA LEU A 169 13.04 2.57 -4.89
C LEU A 169 12.96 3.51 -3.68
N ARG A 170 14.07 3.64 -2.95
CA ARG A 170 14.16 4.51 -1.78
C ARG A 170 14.09 5.99 -2.13
N GLU A 171 14.71 6.39 -3.24
CA GLU A 171 14.67 7.77 -3.74
C GLU A 171 13.26 8.18 -4.18
N LEU A 172 12.50 7.28 -4.83
CA LEU A 172 11.11 7.55 -5.21
C LEU A 172 10.18 7.64 -4.01
N SER A 173 10.35 6.75 -3.02
CA SER A 173 9.59 6.76 -1.77
C SER A 173 10.26 5.90 -0.69
N ASP A 174 10.77 6.57 0.35
CA ASP A 174 11.34 5.93 1.54
C ASP A 174 10.27 5.15 2.34
N GLU A 175 8.98 5.54 2.22
CA GLU A 175 7.86 4.77 2.77
C GLU A 175 7.64 3.44 2.01
N ALA A 176 7.61 3.49 0.68
CA ALA A 176 7.48 2.30 -0.17
C ALA A 176 8.63 1.32 0.07
N TRP A 177 9.85 1.84 0.17
CA TRP A 177 11.06 1.05 0.41
C TRP A 177 10.97 0.27 1.73
N ARG A 178 10.62 0.93 2.84
CA ARG A 178 10.43 0.26 4.14
C ARG A 178 9.30 -0.78 4.09
N ALA A 179 8.16 -0.39 3.52
CA ALA A 179 6.98 -1.25 3.46
C ALA A 179 7.22 -2.54 2.67
N LEU A 180 7.96 -2.46 1.55
CA LEU A 180 8.23 -3.60 0.68
C LEU A 180 9.36 -4.49 1.21
N ARG A 181 10.37 -3.93 1.90
CA ARG A 181 11.44 -4.72 2.55
C ARG A 181 10.99 -5.40 3.84
N GLY A 182 9.89 -4.96 4.43
CA GLY A 182 9.36 -5.51 5.68
C GLY A 182 9.88 -4.82 6.94
N ASP A 183 10.48 -3.63 6.81
CA ASP A 183 11.08 -2.84 7.90
C ASP A 183 10.05 -1.99 8.69
N GLU A 184 8.81 -2.48 8.79
CA GLU A 184 7.65 -1.92 9.51
C GLU A 184 6.89 -0.72 8.90
N VAL A 185 5.55 -0.89 8.84
CA VAL A 185 4.58 0.19 9.05
C VAL A 185 4.37 0.26 10.57
N PRO A 186 4.58 1.41 11.24
CA PRO A 186 4.37 1.53 12.68
C PRO A 186 2.98 1.02 13.10
N THR A 187 2.94 0.09 14.05
CA THR A 187 1.71 -0.42 14.70
C THR A 187 1.20 0.48 15.82
N ASP A 188 1.78 1.67 15.98
CA ASP A 188 1.54 2.55 17.11
C ASP A 188 0.10 3.09 17.09
N GLY A 189 -0.78 2.36 17.79
CA GLY A 189 -2.22 2.61 17.84
C GLY A 189 -3.11 1.36 17.91
N ALA A 190 -2.57 0.14 17.76
CA ALA A 190 -3.33 -1.07 18.07
C ALA A 190 -3.52 -1.19 19.58
N ILE A 191 -4.67 -0.72 20.08
CA ILE A 191 -5.10 -0.98 21.45
C ILE A 191 -5.50 -2.45 21.50
N ASP A 192 -4.71 -3.28 22.17
CA ASP A 192 -5.11 -4.64 22.51
C ASP A 192 -6.29 -4.55 23.49
N VAL A 193 -7.50 -4.80 22.99
CA VAL A 193 -8.67 -5.00 23.85
C VAL A 193 -8.57 -6.41 24.41
N GLU A 194 -8.16 -6.52 25.68
CA GLU A 194 -8.27 -7.76 26.44
C GLU A 194 -9.75 -8.16 26.50
N VAL A 195 -10.10 -9.24 25.81
CA VAL A 195 -11.39 -9.91 25.99
C VAL A 195 -11.26 -10.79 27.23
N GLY A 196 -11.89 -10.37 28.32
CA GLY A 196 -11.96 -11.17 29.55
C GLY A 196 -12.58 -12.53 29.26
N GLU A 197 -11.92 -13.59 29.73
CA GLU A 197 -12.46 -14.94 29.78
C GLU A 197 -13.55 -14.97 30.86
N ASP A 198 -14.82 -14.84 30.46
CA ASP A 198 -15.93 -15.13 31.37
C ASP A 198 -16.07 -16.65 31.53
N GLU A 199 -15.67 -17.07 32.72
CA GLU A 199 -15.87 -18.32 33.46
C GLU A 199 -16.86 -19.33 32.86
N SER A 200 -16.35 -20.53 32.58
CA SER A 200 -17.18 -21.71 32.36
C SER A 200 -17.89 -22.09 33.66
N ASP A 201 -19.22 -21.94 33.69
CA ASP A 201 -20.08 -22.49 34.74
C ASP A 201 -19.83 -24.01 34.84
N GLY A 202 -19.28 -24.44 35.98
CA GLY A 202 -19.10 -25.83 36.33
C GLY A 202 -20.41 -26.46 36.77
N ASP A 203 -20.80 -27.55 36.11
CA ASP A 203 -21.89 -28.43 36.53
C ASP A 203 -21.68 -28.91 37.98
N GLN A 204 -22.64 -28.60 38.86
CA GLN A 204 -22.76 -29.20 40.18
C GLN A 204 -23.37 -30.60 40.06
N GLU A 205 -22.53 -31.62 39.97
CA GLU A 205 -22.93 -33.00 40.22
C GLU A 205 -22.76 -33.27 41.72
N ASN A 206 -23.88 -33.24 42.46
CA ASN A 206 -23.89 -33.45 43.89
C ASN A 206 -24.06 -34.94 44.22
N ASP A 207 -23.19 -35.37 45.13
CA ASP A 207 -22.84 -36.74 45.45
C ASP A 207 -23.95 -37.55 46.12
N HIS A 208 -23.85 -38.86 45.95
CA HIS A 208 -24.57 -39.88 46.71
C HIS A 208 -24.30 -39.76 48.22
N GLN A 209 -25.33 -39.93 49.05
CA GLN A 209 -25.19 -40.51 50.40
C GLN A 209 -26.51 -41.16 50.87
N GLU A 210 -26.36 -42.43 51.26
CA GLU A 210 -27.19 -43.38 52.04
C GLU A 210 -28.69 -43.14 52.28
#